data_AF-A0A4Q2XIS1-F1
#
_entry.id   AF-A0A4Q2XIS1-F1
#
_cell.length_a   1.000
_cell.length_b   1.000
_cell.length_c   1.000
_cell.angle_alpha   90.00
_cell.angle_beta   90.00
_cell.angle_gamma   90.00
#
_symmetry.space_group_name_H-M   'P 1'
#
loop_
_entity.id
_entity.type
_entity.pdbx_description
1 polymer ?
#
loop_
_entity_poly.entity_id
_entity_poly.type
_entity_poly.pdbx_seq_one_letter_code
_entity_poly.pdbx_strand_id
1 'polypeptide(L)'
;MSAPDPIYPTLLASTLSTFGCQTGTVHRTTADGQHLSLVCQTGVPDALLDKITLIPFGKGIAGAAAERREPVELCNLQQDLGGVARPDARQTGVAGSVAVPILSGETGAVIGTLGIGKYVPYEFTEAEKEQLAGVAAEIAGHFGHKALRDD
;
A
#
# COMPACT_ATOMS: atom_id res chain seq x y z
N MET A 1 18.28 -11.04 -9.36
CA MET A 1 17.08 -10.31 -8.87
C MET A 1 16.72 -9.31 -9.96
N SER A 2 15.62 -9.51 -10.69
CA SER A 2 15.23 -8.52 -11.72
C SER A 2 14.91 -7.21 -11.03
N ALA A 3 15.39 -6.10 -11.58
CA ALA A 3 15.02 -4.77 -11.13
C ALA A 3 13.48 -4.66 -11.10
N PRO A 4 12.91 -3.95 -10.10
CA PRO A 4 11.48 -3.68 -10.10
C PRO A 4 11.12 -2.96 -11.40
N ASP A 5 10.06 -3.42 -12.05
CA ASP A 5 9.57 -2.87 -13.30
C ASP A 5 9.31 -1.35 -13.12
N PRO A 6 9.88 -0.47 -13.97
CA PRO A 6 9.79 1.00 -13.79
C PRO A 6 8.36 1.54 -13.83
N ILE A 7 7.39 0.69 -14.18
CA ILE A 7 5.97 1.03 -14.16
C ILE A 7 5.44 1.31 -12.74
N TYR A 8 5.89 0.60 -11.70
CA TYR A 8 5.31 0.77 -10.35
C TYR A 8 5.61 2.16 -9.75
N PRO A 9 6.85 2.68 -9.80
CA PRO A 9 7.12 4.06 -9.38
C PRO A 9 6.33 5.08 -10.20
N THR A 10 6.13 4.84 -11.50
CA THR A 10 5.38 5.74 -12.39
C THR A 10 3.90 5.78 -12.04
N LEU A 11 3.27 4.61 -11.86
CA LEU A 11 1.87 4.50 -11.43
C LEU A 11 1.67 5.12 -10.04
N LEU A 12 2.60 4.86 -9.11
CA LEU A 12 2.57 5.45 -7.78
C LEU A 12 2.65 6.99 -7.85
N ALA A 13 3.58 7.55 -8.62
CA ALA A 13 3.73 9.01 -8.76
C ALA A 13 2.48 9.66 -9.38
N SER A 14 1.89 9.04 -10.41
CA SER A 14 0.64 9.50 -11.01
C SER A 14 -0.51 9.46 -10.02
N THR A 15 -0.63 8.37 -9.25
CA THR A 15 -1.63 8.22 -8.18
C THR A 15 -1.47 9.32 -7.14
N LEU A 16 -0.26 9.54 -6.63
CA LEU A 16 -0.01 10.59 -5.64
C LEU A 16 -0.40 11.97 -6.17
N SER A 17 -0.14 12.25 -7.44
CA SER A 17 -0.53 13.50 -8.09
C SER A 17 -2.05 13.64 -8.18
N THR A 18 -2.76 12.59 -8.62
CA THR A 18 -4.22 12.57 -8.73
C THR A 18 -4.92 12.77 -7.39
N PHE A 19 -4.42 12.13 -6.33
CA PHE A 19 -5.01 12.20 -4.99
C PHE A 19 -4.47 13.34 -4.13
N GLY A 20 -3.52 14.13 -4.63
CA GLY A 20 -2.85 15.20 -3.87
C GLY A 20 -2.14 14.67 -2.62
N CYS A 21 -1.55 13.49 -2.70
CA CYS A 21 -0.83 12.81 -1.62
C CYS A 21 0.67 13.05 -1.74
N GLN A 22 1.37 13.11 -0.61
CA GLN A 22 2.82 13.36 -0.57
C GLN A 22 3.62 12.06 -0.42
N THR A 23 3.00 11.04 0.17
CA THR A 23 3.66 9.77 0.45
C THR A 23 2.86 8.62 -0.15
N GLY A 24 3.55 7.61 -0.66
CA GLY A 24 2.90 6.38 -1.10
C GLY A 24 3.85 5.19 -1.12
N THR A 25 3.26 4.00 -1.09
CA THR A 25 3.99 2.73 -1.09
C THR A 25 3.24 1.68 -1.87
N VAL A 26 3.99 0.87 -2.63
CA VAL A 26 3.49 -0.38 -3.22
C VAL A 26 4.24 -1.53 -2.58
N HIS A 27 3.50 -2.50 -2.07
CA HIS A 27 4.05 -3.73 -1.54
C HIS A 27 3.53 -4.93 -2.30
N ARG A 28 4.33 -5.99 -2.31
CA ARG A 28 3.99 -7.30 -2.87
C ARG A 28 3.95 -8.34 -1.76
N THR A 29 2.97 -9.21 -1.79
CA THR A 29 2.91 -10.36 -0.90
C THR A 29 4.11 -11.28 -1.17
N THR A 30 4.83 -11.65 -0.12
CA THR A 30 5.94 -12.60 -0.16
C THR A 30 5.43 -14.01 -0.46
N ALA A 31 6.32 -14.91 -0.90
CA ALA A 31 5.95 -16.29 -1.25
C ALA A 31 5.31 -17.08 -0.09
N ASP A 32 5.57 -16.66 1.15
CA ASP A 32 5.01 -17.26 2.36
C ASP A 32 3.54 -16.84 2.60
N GLY A 33 3.07 -15.75 1.97
CA GLY A 33 1.70 -15.27 2.08
C GLY A 33 1.39 -14.54 3.39
N GLN A 34 2.37 -14.32 4.27
CA GLN A 34 2.16 -13.68 5.58
C GLN A 34 2.79 -12.28 5.68
N HIS A 35 3.65 -11.92 4.72
CA HIS A 35 4.35 -10.63 4.72
C HIS A 35 4.22 -9.88 3.41
N LEU A 36 4.25 -8.57 3.50
CA LEU A 36 4.31 -7.60 2.41
C LEU A 36 5.75 -7.08 2.29
N SER A 37 6.35 -7.23 1.12
CA SER A 37 7.69 -6.71 0.79
C SER A 37 7.57 -5.45 -0.07
N LEU A 38 8.33 -4.41 0.27
CA LEU A 38 8.30 -3.13 -0.45
C LEU A 38 8.80 -3.29 -1.89
N VAL A 39 7.99 -2.83 -2.85
CA VAL A 39 8.33 -2.79 -4.28
C VAL A 39 8.85 -1.41 -4.66
N CYS A 40 8.09 -0.37 -4.29
CA CYS A 40 8.49 1.02 -4.47
C CYS A 40 7.81 1.91 -3.42
N GLN A 41 8.42 3.07 -3.19
CA GLN A 41 7.89 4.12 -2.32
C GLN A 41 8.20 5.49 -2.89
N THR A 42 7.38 6.47 -2.53
CA THR A 42 7.63 7.89 -2.79
C THR A 42 7.34 8.67 -1.52
N GLY A 43 8.23 9.60 -1.17
CA GLY A 43 8.02 10.55 -0.07
C GLY A 43 8.10 9.95 1.34
N VAL A 44 8.47 8.67 1.48
CA VAL A 44 8.62 8.04 2.80
C VAL A 44 9.99 8.41 3.38
N PRO A 45 10.07 8.93 4.62
CA PRO A 45 11.34 9.20 5.31
C PRO A 45 12.23 7.96 5.44
N ASP A 46 13.55 8.13 5.30
CA ASP A 46 14.53 7.03 5.39
C ASP A 46 14.44 6.25 6.71
N ALA A 47 14.16 6.95 7.81
CA ALA A 47 14.00 6.35 9.15
C ALA A 47 12.84 5.33 9.25
N LEU A 48 11.93 5.32 8.27
CA LEU A 48 10.80 4.40 8.23
C LEU A 48 10.99 3.27 7.22
N LEU A 49 12.01 3.34 6.35
CA LEU A 49 12.25 2.34 5.32
C LEU A 49 12.38 0.94 5.93
N ASP A 50 13.12 0.78 7.02
CA ASP A 50 13.26 -0.52 7.70
C ASP A 50 11.92 -1.08 8.18
N LYS A 51 10.99 -0.19 8.61
CA LYS A 51 9.67 -0.58 9.12
C LYS A 51 8.69 -0.96 8.00
N ILE A 52 8.83 -0.35 6.82
CA ILE A 52 7.94 -0.58 5.69
C ILE A 52 8.50 -1.57 4.67
N THR A 53 9.78 -1.95 4.77
CA THR A 53 10.42 -2.90 3.84
C THR A 53 9.79 -4.28 3.91
N LEU A 54 9.44 -4.74 5.11
CA LEU A 54 8.78 -6.02 5.35
C LEU A 54 7.69 -5.87 6.43
N ILE A 55 6.42 -5.95 6.03
CA ILE A 55 5.28 -5.72 6.90
C ILE A 55 4.48 -7.02 7.05
N PRO A 56 4.31 -7.58 8.26
CA PRO A 56 3.38 -8.69 8.49
C PRO A 56 1.94 -8.31 8.15
N PHE A 57 1.17 -9.26 7.64
CA PHE A 57 -0.28 -9.12 7.52
C PHE A 57 -0.87 -8.82 8.91
N GLY A 58 -1.90 -7.98 8.95
CA GLY A 58 -2.51 -7.46 10.18
C GLY A 58 -1.70 -6.33 10.87
N LYS A 59 -0.45 -6.05 10.46
CA LYS A 59 0.37 -5.02 11.09
C LYS A 59 0.33 -3.68 10.35
N GLY A 60 -0.12 -2.64 11.05
CA GLY A 60 -0.22 -1.29 10.48
C GLY A 60 -1.30 -1.21 9.39
N ILE A 61 -1.35 -0.08 8.67
CA ILE A 61 -2.40 0.19 7.69
C ILE A 61 -2.32 -0.79 6.50
N ALA A 62 -1.12 -0.95 5.91
CA ALA A 62 -0.90 -1.87 4.80
C ALA A 62 -1.15 -3.34 5.19
N GLY A 63 -0.58 -3.80 6.31
CA GLY A 63 -0.80 -5.16 6.78
C GLY A 63 -2.28 -5.44 7.09
N ALA A 64 -2.99 -4.50 7.70
CA ALA A 64 -4.42 -4.63 7.98
C ALA A 64 -5.25 -4.70 6.68
N ALA A 65 -4.96 -3.87 5.68
CA ALA A 65 -5.63 -3.93 4.38
C ALA A 65 -5.40 -5.29 3.70
N ALA A 66 -4.19 -5.85 3.82
CA ALA A 66 -3.87 -7.17 3.30
C ALA A 66 -4.59 -8.31 4.04
N GLU A 67 -4.70 -8.22 5.37
CA GLU A 67 -5.40 -9.23 6.18
C GLU A 67 -6.91 -9.20 5.94
N ARG A 68 -7.51 -8.01 5.96
CA ARG A 68 -8.96 -7.82 5.84
C ARG A 68 -9.45 -7.91 4.40
N ARG A 69 -8.56 -7.77 3.43
CA ARG A 69 -8.89 -7.71 1.98
C ARG A 69 -9.85 -6.57 1.65
N GLU A 70 -9.74 -5.47 2.38
CA GLU A 70 -10.56 -4.27 2.21
C GLU A 70 -9.72 -3.01 2.42
N PRO A 71 -10.18 -1.83 1.94
CA PRO A 71 -9.53 -0.56 2.23
C PRO A 71 -9.43 -0.29 3.73
N VAL A 72 -8.25 0.06 4.23
CA VAL A 72 -8.03 0.44 5.62
C VAL A 72 -7.43 1.83 5.70
N GLU A 73 -8.00 2.66 6.57
CA GLU A 73 -7.55 4.02 6.83
C GLU A 73 -6.93 4.16 8.21
N LEU A 74 -6.05 5.16 8.39
CA LEU A 74 -5.44 5.48 9.67
C LEU A 74 -6.49 5.79 10.76
N CYS A 75 -7.62 6.44 10.42
CA CYS A 75 -8.68 6.74 11.37
C CYS A 75 -9.35 5.44 11.88
N ASN A 76 -9.77 4.58 10.93
CA ASN A 76 -10.37 3.28 11.24
C ASN A 76 -9.41 2.40 12.05
N LEU A 77 -8.12 2.39 11.70
CA LEU A 77 -7.11 1.63 12.45
C LEU A 77 -6.94 2.14 13.89
N GLN A 78 -6.99 3.45 14.11
CA GLN A 78 -6.96 4.00 15.48
C GLN A 78 -8.20 3.64 16.28
N GLN A 79 -9.39 3.66 15.66
CA GLN A 79 -10.64 3.26 16.31
C GLN A 79 -10.67 1.77 16.65
N ASP A 80 -10.26 0.92 15.71
CA ASP A 80 -10.23 -0.54 15.85
C ASP A 80 -9.25 -1.00 16.95
N LEU A 81 -8.14 -0.28 17.11
CA LEU A 81 -7.18 -0.47 18.21
C LEU A 81 -7.60 0.21 19.53
N GLY A 82 -8.86 0.64 19.67
CA GLY A 82 -9.40 1.23 20.90
C GLY A 82 -8.80 2.60 21.25
N GLY A 83 -8.33 3.37 20.26
CA GLY A 83 -7.74 4.69 20.45
C GLY A 83 -6.25 4.69 20.85
N VAL A 84 -5.61 3.51 20.94
CA VAL A 84 -4.17 3.42 21.22
C VAL A 84 -3.38 3.70 19.94
N ALA A 85 -3.19 4.97 19.63
CA ALA A 85 -2.30 5.40 18.56
C ALA A 85 -0.89 4.81 18.79
N ARG A 86 -0.48 3.85 17.93
CA ARG A 86 0.89 3.32 17.99
C ARG A 86 1.87 4.50 17.78
N PRO A 87 2.94 4.64 18.58
CA PRO A 87 3.88 5.75 18.49
C PRO A 87 4.54 5.88 17.10
N ASP A 88 4.54 4.80 16.32
CA ASP A 88 5.04 4.77 14.95
C ASP A 88 4.16 5.53 13.95
N ALA A 89 2.84 5.61 14.16
CA ALA A 89 1.94 6.39 13.31
C ALA A 89 2.17 7.91 13.47
N ARG A 90 2.63 8.36 14.64
CA ARG A 90 2.99 9.77 14.88
C ARG A 90 4.32 10.17 14.23
N GLN A 91 5.22 9.22 13.97
CA GLN A 91 6.57 9.50 13.45
C GLN A 91 6.59 9.79 11.95
N THR A 92 5.56 9.38 11.20
CA THR A 92 5.53 9.59 9.74
C THR A 92 5.12 11.00 9.33
N GLY A 93 4.54 11.78 10.25
CA GLY A 93 3.91 13.08 9.95
C GLY A 93 2.66 12.96 9.07
N VAL A 94 2.26 11.75 8.68
CA VAL A 94 1.08 11.48 7.86
C VAL A 94 -0.13 11.42 8.77
N ALA A 95 -1.09 12.32 8.55
CA ALA A 95 -2.29 12.45 9.37
C ALA A 95 -3.55 11.94 8.65
N GLY A 96 -3.50 11.76 7.33
CA GLY A 96 -4.53 11.05 6.55
C GLY A 96 -3.86 10.00 5.68
N SER A 97 -4.20 8.72 5.84
CA SER A 97 -3.64 7.65 5.02
C SER A 97 -4.66 6.54 4.82
N VAL A 98 -4.63 5.97 3.63
CA VAL A 98 -5.43 4.81 3.22
C VAL A 98 -4.52 3.81 2.52
N ALA A 99 -4.75 2.52 2.77
CA ALA A 99 -4.22 1.44 1.95
C ALA A 99 -5.34 0.56 1.43
N VAL A 100 -5.19 0.09 0.20
CA VAL A 100 -6.09 -0.87 -0.44
C VAL A 100 -5.32 -2.15 -0.77
N PRO A 101 -5.98 -3.32 -0.70
CA PRO A 101 -5.39 -4.57 -1.16
C PRO A 101 -5.25 -4.57 -2.68
N ILE A 102 -4.16 -5.15 -3.16
CA ILE A 102 -3.99 -5.54 -4.56
C ILE A 102 -4.42 -7.00 -4.65
N LEU A 103 -5.53 -7.25 -5.35
CA LEU A 103 -6.11 -8.58 -5.48
C LEU A 103 -5.74 -9.20 -6.84
N SER A 104 -5.39 -10.48 -6.84
CA SER A 104 -5.26 -11.25 -8.07
C SER A 104 -6.63 -11.36 -8.76
N GLY A 105 -6.71 -10.93 -10.02
CA GLY A 105 -7.93 -11.06 -10.81
C GLY A 105 -8.37 -12.51 -11.05
N GLU A 106 -7.43 -13.46 -10.98
CA GLU A 106 -7.71 -14.89 -11.21
C GLU A 106 -8.19 -15.61 -9.94
N THR A 107 -7.55 -15.33 -8.80
CA THR A 107 -7.74 -16.11 -7.56
C THR A 107 -8.45 -15.34 -6.45
N GLY A 108 -8.55 -14.02 -6.57
CA GLY A 108 -8.99 -13.13 -5.48
C GLY A 108 -8.02 -13.08 -4.30
N ALA A 109 -6.84 -13.69 -4.40
CA ALA A 109 -5.82 -13.66 -3.36
C ALA A 109 -5.17 -12.27 -3.26
N VAL A 110 -4.78 -11.86 -2.06
CA VAL A 110 -4.02 -10.62 -1.85
C VAL A 110 -2.59 -10.83 -2.30
N ILE A 111 -2.23 -10.17 -3.40
CA ILE A 111 -0.89 -10.22 -3.99
C ILE A 111 -0.05 -8.99 -3.67
N GLY A 112 -0.63 -8.02 -2.95
CA GLY A 112 0.08 -6.85 -2.47
C GLY A 112 -0.85 -5.81 -1.85
N THR A 113 -0.31 -4.61 -1.64
CA THR A 113 -1.07 -3.45 -1.16
C THR A 113 -0.57 -2.16 -1.80
N LEU A 114 -1.49 -1.24 -2.05
CA LEU A 114 -1.19 0.13 -2.47
C LEU A 114 -1.61 1.07 -1.34
N GLY A 115 -0.67 1.87 -0.84
CA GLY A 115 -0.89 2.85 0.22
C GLY A 115 -0.57 4.26 -0.25
N ILE A 116 -1.40 5.23 0.16
CA ILE A 116 -1.17 6.66 -0.05
C ILE A 116 -1.40 7.44 1.26
N GLY A 117 -0.77 8.61 1.36
CA GLY A 117 -0.81 9.44 2.57
C GLY A 117 -0.64 10.93 2.32
N LYS A 118 -1.34 11.70 3.16
CA LYS A 118 -1.28 13.16 3.27
C LYS A 118 -0.71 13.57 4.63
N TYR A 119 0.08 14.64 4.65
CA TYR A 119 0.61 15.21 5.90
C TYR A 119 -0.45 15.94 6.74
N VAL A 120 -1.62 16.19 6.16
CA VAL A 120 -2.78 16.79 6.85
C VAL A 120 -3.81 15.71 7.16
N PRO A 121 -4.62 15.87 8.23
CA PRO A 121 -5.77 15.01 8.47
C PRO A 121 -6.67 15.02 7.24
N TYR A 122 -6.97 13.83 6.74
CA TYR A 122 -7.81 13.65 5.56
C TYR A 122 -8.54 12.32 5.67
N GLU A 123 -9.84 12.37 5.44
CA GLU A 123 -10.71 11.20 5.33
C GLU A 123 -10.95 10.96 3.85
N PHE A 124 -10.55 9.78 3.35
CA PHE A 124 -10.77 9.46 1.96
C PHE A 124 -12.22 9.04 1.78
N THR A 125 -12.87 9.57 0.74
CA THR A 125 -14.24 9.21 0.40
C THR A 125 -14.31 7.79 -0.19
N GLU A 126 -15.49 7.17 -0.17
CA GLU A 126 -15.68 5.86 -0.79
C GLU A 126 -15.34 5.87 -2.30
N ALA A 127 -15.65 6.97 -3.00
CA ALA A 127 -15.28 7.13 -4.40
C ALA A 127 -13.76 7.16 -4.60
N GLU A 128 -13.02 7.86 -3.73
CA GLU A 128 -11.55 7.86 -3.77
C GLU A 128 -10.97 6.47 -3.48
N LYS A 129 -11.54 5.73 -2.53
CA LYS A 129 -11.12 4.35 -2.23
C LYS A 129 -11.37 3.42 -3.41
N GLU A 130 -12.52 3.55 -4.07
CA GLU A 130 -12.87 2.77 -5.27
C GLU A 130 -11.93 3.11 -6.44
N GLN A 131 -11.63 4.40 -6.65
CA GLN A 131 -10.63 4.82 -7.64
C GLN A 131 -9.25 4.25 -7.33
N LEU A 132 -8.82 4.28 -6.07
CA LEU A 132 -7.54 3.71 -5.64
C LEU A 132 -7.51 2.19 -5.81
N ALA A 133 -8.62 1.50 -5.56
CA ALA A 133 -8.77 0.07 -5.83
C ALA A 133 -8.68 -0.25 -7.34
N GLY A 134 -9.18 0.64 -8.20
CA GLY A 134 -8.98 0.56 -9.65
C GLY A 134 -7.51 0.60 -10.04
N VAL A 135 -6.72 1.51 -9.44
CA VAL A 135 -5.26 1.54 -9.63
C VAL A 135 -4.60 0.27 -9.09
N ALA A 136 -5.05 -0.23 -7.94
CA ALA A 136 -4.55 -1.49 -7.39
C ALA A 136 -4.79 -2.66 -8.36
N ALA A 137 -5.94 -2.71 -9.03
CA ALA A 137 -6.23 -3.71 -10.05
C ALA A 137 -5.33 -3.58 -11.29
N GLU A 138 -4.99 -2.36 -11.71
CA GLU A 138 -3.99 -2.12 -12.77
C GLU A 138 -2.61 -2.67 -12.36
N ILE A 139 -2.15 -2.34 -11.15
CA ILE A 139 -0.90 -2.86 -10.60
C ILE A 139 -0.91 -4.40 -10.53
N ALA A 140 -2.05 -5.01 -10.19
CA ALA A 140 -2.21 -6.46 -10.16
C ALA A 140 -1.90 -7.11 -11.52
N GLY A 141 -2.34 -6.49 -12.62
CA GLY A 141 -2.05 -6.94 -13.98
C GLY A 141 -0.54 -7.01 -14.27
N HIS A 142 0.23 -6.08 -13.71
CA HIS A 142 1.68 -6.04 -13.83
C HIS A 142 2.40 -6.98 -12.84
N PHE A 143 1.76 -7.42 -11.76
CA PHE A 143 2.37 -8.37 -10.82
C PHE A 143 2.49 -9.79 -11.41
N GLY A 144 1.50 -10.19 -12.22
CA GLY A 144 1.38 -11.52 -12.84
C GLY A 144 2.08 -11.69 -14.20
N HIS A 145 2.66 -10.64 -14.78
CA HIS A 145 3.25 -10.71 -16.13
C HIS A 145 4.76 -11.03 -16.18
N LYS A 146 5.39 -11.42 -15.06
CA LYS A 146 6.77 -11.93 -15.12
C LYS A 146 6.82 -13.41 -15.50
N ALA A 147 6.17 -13.75 -16.60
CA ALA A 147 6.43 -14.98 -17.33
C ALA A 147 7.21 -14.62 -18.62
N LEU A 148 8.51 -14.93 -18.59
CA LEU A 148 9.35 -15.26 -19.75
C LEU A 148 9.55 -14.16 -20.81
N ARG A 149 10.58 -13.34 -20.61
CA ARG A 149 11.50 -12.95 -21.70
C ARG A 149 12.92 -12.90 -21.14
N ASP A 150 13.59 -14.06 -21.18
CA ASP A 150 15.03 -14.14 -21.38
C ASP A 150 15.24 -15.42 -22.23
N ASP A 151 15.92 -15.24 -23.34
CA ASP A 151 16.15 -16.11 -24.52
C ASP A 151 14.99 -16.25 -25.56
#